data_AF-A0A136M654-F1
#
_entry.id   AF-A0A136M654-F1
#
_cell.length_a   1.000
_cell.length_b   1.000
_cell.length_c   1.000
_cell.angle_alpha   90.00
_cell.angle_beta   90.00
_cell.angle_gamma   90.00
#
_symmetry.space_group_name_H-M   'P 1'
#
loop_
_entity.id
_entity.type
_entity.pdbx_description
1 polymer ?
#
loop_
_entity_poly.entity_id
_entity_poly.type
_entity_poly.pdbx_seq_one_letter_code
_entity_poly.pdbx_strand_id
1 'polypeptide(L)'
;MAKRKDKNESANDQNNENNPEDNFGLPDIEYKPLETETTGQPETEYAEEQKEETVRASYTYTPQEETKSNAPIIIGVVIGLVLIVGAFLIYQYVYKPKAEKEKRELAEKKKADELKRKEEADRIAREKEEERKRLEAEAAAAAAAKPAVGTFETLSSRTGRYYVVVASAVDGDLIADYAKKLSAKGTSSKIIPPFGKWKFYRLTIGDFDSFASAQASADSSKPEFGEGAWVIKY
;
A
#
# COMPACT_ATOMS: atom_id res chain seq x y z
N MET A 1 19.10 20.11 41.21
CA MET A 1 20.14 19.38 40.45
C MET A 1 21.16 18.82 41.43
N ALA A 2 21.50 17.54 41.34
CA ALA A 2 22.59 16.95 42.11
C ALA A 2 23.26 15.81 41.30
N LYS A 3 24.58 15.71 41.48
CA LYS A 3 25.58 14.87 40.81
C LYS A 3 25.11 13.48 40.35
N ARG A 4 25.43 13.14 39.09
CA ARG A 4 25.64 11.75 38.65
C ARG A 4 26.85 11.16 39.40
N LYS A 5 26.94 9.83 39.52
CA LYS A 5 28.03 9.10 40.20
C LYS A 5 28.66 8.08 39.25
N ASP A 6 29.95 7.81 39.47
CA ASP A 6 30.90 7.28 38.49
C ASP A 6 31.12 5.75 38.53
N LYS A 7 31.99 5.32 37.59
CA LYS A 7 32.63 4.00 37.40
C LYS A 7 31.79 2.94 36.67
N ASN A 8 32.25 2.29 35.59
CA ASN A 8 33.57 1.69 35.22
C ASN A 8 33.73 0.26 35.76
N GLU A 9 33.77 -0.75 34.89
CA GLU A 9 35.03 -1.41 34.48
C GLU A 9 34.85 -2.28 33.21
N SER A 10 35.91 -2.96 32.78
CA SER A 10 36.17 -3.57 31.45
C SER A 10 35.50 -4.93 31.14
N ALA A 11 35.70 -5.38 29.89
CA ALA A 11 35.36 -6.71 29.30
C ALA A 11 33.86 -6.97 29.06
N ASN A 12 33.44 -7.69 28.01
CA ASN A 12 34.12 -8.79 27.32
C ASN A 12 34.03 -8.72 25.78
N ASP A 13 34.96 -9.39 25.10
CA ASP A 13 34.87 -9.80 23.70
C ASP A 13 33.90 -10.99 23.58
N GLN A 14 32.97 -11.01 22.61
CA GLN A 14 32.52 -12.21 21.88
C GLN A 14 31.63 -11.83 20.67
N ASN A 15 32.09 -12.25 19.50
CA ASN A 15 31.36 -12.67 18.29
C ASN A 15 29.84 -12.35 18.19
N ASN A 16 29.45 -11.60 17.15
CA ASN A 16 28.09 -11.60 16.61
C ASN A 16 28.06 -11.50 15.07
N GLU A 17 28.63 -12.47 14.37
CA GLU A 17 28.50 -12.62 12.92
C GLU A 17 27.13 -13.23 12.54
N ASN A 18 26.06 -12.43 12.65
CA ASN A 18 24.70 -12.80 12.21
C ASN A 18 23.97 -11.62 11.56
N ASN A 19 24.44 -11.16 10.40
CA ASN A 19 23.65 -10.32 9.50
C ASN A 19 22.79 -11.22 8.59
N PRO A 20 21.45 -11.11 8.60
CA PRO A 20 20.56 -12.08 7.93
C PRO A 20 20.38 -11.86 6.41
N GLU A 21 21.03 -10.87 5.81
CA GLU A 21 20.72 -10.38 4.45
C GLU A 21 21.40 -11.19 3.32
N ASP A 22 22.48 -11.93 3.58
CA ASP A 22 23.26 -12.67 2.56
C ASP A 22 22.90 -14.18 2.45
N ASN A 23 21.78 -14.61 3.04
CA ASN A 23 21.30 -15.99 2.88
C ASN A 23 20.62 -16.19 1.51
N PHE A 24 21.44 -16.31 0.46
CA PHE A 24 21.01 -16.77 -0.86
C PHE A 24 20.40 -18.17 -0.74
N GLY A 25 19.07 -18.25 -0.87
CA GLY A 25 18.23 -19.41 -0.48
C GLY A 25 18.44 -20.73 -1.25
N LEU A 26 19.63 -21.29 -1.16
CA LEU A 26 19.91 -22.72 -1.32
C LEU A 26 19.68 -23.43 0.02
N PRO A 27 19.30 -24.72 0.03
CA PRO A 27 19.21 -25.49 1.27
C PRO A 27 20.60 -25.83 1.82
N ASP A 28 20.77 -25.76 3.14
CA ASP A 28 22.01 -26.16 3.81
C ASP A 28 22.36 -27.63 3.52
N ILE A 29 23.55 -27.84 2.97
CA ILE A 29 24.08 -29.17 2.61
C ILE A 29 24.98 -29.71 3.73
N GLU A 30 24.44 -30.62 4.54
CA GLU A 30 25.17 -31.29 5.62
C GLU A 30 26.32 -32.15 5.07
N TYR A 31 27.56 -31.69 5.24
CA TYR A 31 28.75 -32.35 4.71
C TYR A 31 29.18 -33.53 5.59
N LYS A 32 29.22 -34.73 5.01
CA LYS A 32 29.79 -35.93 5.64
C LYS A 32 31.12 -36.28 4.98
N PRO A 33 32.24 -36.29 5.72
CA PRO A 33 33.54 -36.63 5.15
C PRO A 33 33.56 -38.11 4.71
N LEU A 34 34.30 -38.39 3.63
CA LEU A 34 34.51 -39.74 3.13
C LEU A 34 35.60 -40.43 3.94
N GLU A 35 35.32 -41.62 4.46
CA GLU A 35 36.35 -42.51 5.00
C GLU A 35 37.16 -43.10 3.83
N THR A 36 38.42 -42.68 3.68
CA THR A 36 39.35 -43.21 2.69
C THR A 36 40.07 -44.45 3.22
N GLU A 37 40.13 -45.51 2.42
CA GLU A 37 40.76 -46.78 2.82
C GLU A 37 42.26 -46.64 3.12
N THR A 38 42.76 -47.53 3.98
CA THR A 38 44.15 -47.55 4.44
C THR A 38 45.14 -48.02 3.36
N THR A 39 46.40 -47.58 3.42
CA THR A 39 47.48 -48.03 2.51
C THR A 39 48.86 -47.94 3.16
N GLY A 40 49.60 -49.05 3.17
CA GLY A 40 51.07 -49.07 2.99
C GLY A 40 52.01 -48.87 4.20
N GLN A 41 52.53 -50.00 4.72
CA GLN A 41 53.93 -50.37 5.09
C GLN A 41 55.04 -49.30 5.28
N PRO A 42 56.03 -49.57 6.17
CA PRO A 42 57.35 -50.16 5.78
C PRO A 42 57.57 -51.61 6.32
N GLU A 43 58.44 -52.50 5.78
CA GLU A 43 59.93 -52.61 5.84
C GLU A 43 60.51 -52.81 7.28
N THR A 44 61.53 -53.63 7.60
CA THR A 44 62.58 -54.42 6.87
C THR A 44 62.69 -55.88 7.42
N GLU A 45 62.96 -56.94 6.64
CA GLU A 45 64.27 -57.52 6.20
C GLU A 45 65.29 -57.90 7.30
N TYR A 46 65.69 -59.19 7.39
CA TYR A 46 67.02 -59.76 7.74
C TYR A 46 67.08 -61.29 7.42
N ALA A 47 68.27 -61.90 7.33
CA ALA A 47 68.55 -63.34 7.06
C ALA A 47 69.15 -64.06 8.30
N GLU A 48 69.59 -65.34 8.35
CA GLU A 48 69.86 -66.44 7.38
C GLU A 48 69.67 -67.81 8.16
N GLU A 49 70.02 -69.07 7.83
CA GLU A 49 70.89 -69.76 6.83
C GLU A 49 70.42 -71.25 6.62
N GLN A 50 70.92 -71.91 5.55
CA GLN A 50 70.98 -73.37 5.22
C GLN A 50 70.45 -74.45 6.21
N LYS A 51 69.72 -75.46 5.68
CA LYS A 51 70.24 -76.84 5.40
C LYS A 51 69.19 -77.83 4.87
N GLU A 52 69.64 -78.82 4.10
CA GLU A 52 68.88 -80.02 3.71
C GLU A 52 69.11 -81.16 4.72
N GLU A 53 68.07 -81.90 5.11
CA GLU A 53 68.01 -83.38 4.90
C GLU A 53 66.66 -84.03 5.33
N THR A 54 66.00 -84.65 4.35
CA THR A 54 65.30 -85.96 4.32
C THR A 54 64.43 -86.55 5.48
N VAL A 55 63.37 -87.25 5.06
CA VAL A 55 62.46 -88.19 5.78
C VAL A 55 61.72 -87.73 7.06
N ARG A 56 60.42 -87.41 6.91
CA ARG A 56 59.29 -88.29 7.32
C ARG A 56 57.94 -87.63 7.00
N ALA A 57 56.98 -88.42 6.49
CA ALA A 57 55.61 -87.95 6.28
C ALA A 57 54.85 -87.89 7.62
N SER A 58 54.63 -86.69 8.13
CA SER A 58 53.67 -86.41 9.21
C SER A 58 52.34 -85.95 8.61
N TYR A 59 51.23 -86.39 9.20
CA TYR A 59 49.89 -86.02 8.74
C TYR A 59 49.53 -84.62 9.26
N THR A 60 49.73 -83.59 8.43
CA THR A 60 49.20 -82.25 8.69
C THR A 60 47.69 -82.26 8.59
N TYR A 61 47.00 -82.11 9.72
CA TYR A 61 45.56 -81.84 9.75
C TYR A 61 45.32 -80.40 9.29
N THR A 62 44.79 -80.22 8.09
CA THR A 62 44.23 -78.94 7.66
C THR A 62 42.80 -78.82 8.24
N PRO A 63 42.55 -77.88 9.17
CA PRO A 63 41.16 -77.57 9.53
C PRO A 63 40.43 -77.11 8.26
N GLN A 64 39.27 -77.69 8.00
CA GLN A 64 38.40 -77.20 6.93
C GLN A 64 37.92 -75.80 7.34
N GLU A 65 38.09 -74.79 6.49
CA GLU A 65 37.49 -73.48 6.73
C GLU A 65 35.96 -73.62 6.74
N GLU A 66 35.33 -73.37 7.89
CA GLU A 66 33.87 -73.32 7.96
C GLU A 66 33.38 -72.16 7.08
N THR A 67 32.73 -72.51 5.97
CA THR A 67 32.22 -71.53 5.00
C THR A 67 31.09 -70.72 5.62
N LYS A 68 31.46 -69.57 6.21
CA LYS A 68 30.58 -68.64 6.92
C LYS A 68 29.32 -68.36 6.11
N SER A 69 28.19 -68.92 6.56
CA SER A 69 26.94 -68.83 5.82
C SER A 69 26.48 -67.38 5.68
N ASN A 70 26.23 -66.96 4.44
CA ASN A 70 25.68 -65.64 4.12
C ASN A 70 24.16 -65.55 4.40
N ALA A 71 23.50 -66.63 4.83
CA ALA A 71 22.07 -66.65 5.13
C ALA A 71 21.56 -65.49 6.02
N PRO A 72 22.15 -65.18 7.20
CA PRO A 72 21.70 -64.04 8.01
C PRO A 72 21.87 -62.68 7.30
N ILE A 73 22.88 -62.52 6.45
CA ILE A 73 23.08 -61.29 5.65
C ILE A 73 21.98 -61.17 4.60
N ILE A 74 21.71 -62.26 3.86
CA ILE A 74 20.66 -62.31 2.84
C ILE A 74 19.29 -62.06 3.46
N ILE A 75 18.99 -62.66 4.61
CA ILE A 75 17.73 -62.43 5.36
C ILE A 75 17.63 -60.96 5.79
N GLY A 76 18.71 -60.37 6.32
CA GLY A 76 18.76 -58.96 6.68
C GLY A 76 18.50 -58.02 5.49
N VAL A 77 19.12 -58.29 4.34
CA VAL A 77 18.91 -57.53 3.09
C VAL A 77 17.48 -57.65 2.58
N VAL A 78 16.88 -58.85 2.62
CA VAL A 78 15.48 -59.09 2.22
C VAL A 78 14.51 -58.34 3.14
N ILE A 79 14.72 -58.38 4.46
CA ILE A 79 13.89 -57.63 5.42
C ILE A 79 14.04 -56.11 5.20
N GLY A 80 15.27 -55.63 4.97
CA GLY A 80 15.54 -54.23 4.65
C GLY A 80 14.81 -53.76 3.38
N LEU A 81 14.85 -54.56 2.31
CA LEU A 81 14.11 -54.29 1.07
C LEU A 81 12.59 -54.26 1.31
N VAL A 82 12.03 -55.20 2.08
CA VAL A 82 10.59 -55.22 2.41
C VAL A 82 10.19 -53.97 3.20
N LEU A 83 11.01 -53.50 4.14
CA LEU A 83 10.76 -52.27 4.89
C LEU A 83 10.83 -51.02 4.00
N ILE A 84 11.81 -50.93 3.10
CA ILE A 84 11.95 -49.81 2.14
C ILE A 84 10.76 -49.77 1.17
N VAL A 85 10.35 -50.92 0.62
CA VAL A 85 9.19 -51.02 -0.27
C VAL A 85 7.89 -50.69 0.49
N GLY A 86 7.74 -51.17 1.73
CA GLY A 86 6.61 -50.83 2.60
C GLY A 86 6.50 -49.32 2.87
N ALA A 87 7.61 -48.68 3.26
CA ALA A 87 7.68 -47.24 3.47
C ALA A 87 7.37 -46.44 2.18
N PHE A 88 7.92 -46.88 1.04
CA PHE A 88 7.63 -46.28 -0.26
C PHE A 88 6.14 -46.37 -0.64
N LEU A 89 5.51 -47.54 -0.44
CA LEU A 89 4.08 -47.74 -0.70
C LEU A 89 3.21 -46.88 0.22
N ILE A 90 3.54 -46.78 1.52
CA ILE A 90 2.84 -45.89 2.47
C ILE A 90 2.98 -44.42 2.03
N TYR A 91 4.15 -43.99 1.61
CA TYR A 91 4.37 -42.63 1.08
C TYR A 91 3.55 -42.38 -0.21
N GLN A 92 3.53 -43.33 -1.14
CA GLN A 92 2.76 -43.24 -2.39
C GLN A 92 1.24 -43.21 -2.17
N TYR A 93 0.69 -44.08 -1.32
CA TYR A 93 -0.75 -44.30 -1.18
C TYR A 93 -1.41 -43.58 0.01
N VAL A 94 -0.65 -43.14 1.02
CA VAL A 94 -1.19 -42.42 2.18
C VAL A 94 -0.70 -40.98 2.23
N TYR A 95 0.59 -40.73 1.97
CA TYR A 95 1.17 -39.39 2.15
C TYR A 95 0.87 -38.47 0.95
N LYS A 96 1.16 -38.89 -0.28
CA LYS A 96 0.84 -38.10 -1.49
C LYS A 96 -0.63 -37.66 -1.57
N PRO A 97 -1.65 -38.53 -1.46
CA PRO A 97 -3.05 -38.11 -1.60
C PRO A 97 -3.58 -37.26 -0.43
N LYS A 98 -2.88 -37.20 0.71
CA LYS A 98 -3.13 -36.18 1.75
C LYS A 98 -2.50 -34.84 1.37
N ALA A 99 -1.20 -34.83 1.08
CA ALA A 99 -0.47 -33.62 0.71
C ALA A 99 -1.02 -32.94 -0.55
N GLU A 100 -1.61 -33.69 -1.49
CA GLU A 100 -2.31 -33.12 -2.65
C GLU A 100 -3.65 -32.47 -2.27
N LYS A 101 -4.41 -33.04 -1.34
CA LYS A 101 -5.66 -32.43 -0.85
C LYS A 101 -5.38 -31.14 -0.11
N GLU A 102 -4.43 -31.15 0.83
CA GLU A 102 -4.01 -29.95 1.56
C GLU A 102 -3.52 -28.84 0.62
N LYS A 103 -2.76 -29.19 -0.43
CA LYS A 103 -2.35 -28.22 -1.47
C LYS A 103 -3.51 -27.71 -2.32
N ARG A 104 -4.49 -28.56 -2.67
CA ARG A 104 -5.70 -28.16 -3.41
C ARG A 104 -6.58 -27.24 -2.56
N GLU A 105 -6.84 -27.60 -1.31
CA GLU A 105 -7.61 -26.78 -0.35
C GLU A 105 -6.92 -25.43 -0.07
N LEU A 106 -5.59 -25.41 0.10
CA LEU A 106 -4.83 -24.17 0.25
C LEU A 106 -4.90 -23.29 -1.01
N ALA A 107 -4.81 -23.89 -2.20
CA ALA A 107 -4.91 -23.18 -3.48
C ALA A 107 -6.32 -22.64 -3.73
N GLU A 108 -7.36 -23.40 -3.39
CA GLU A 108 -8.76 -22.99 -3.49
C GLU A 108 -9.09 -21.87 -2.51
N LYS A 109 -8.63 -22.00 -1.25
CA LYS A 109 -8.76 -20.94 -0.22
C LYS A 109 -8.04 -19.66 -0.63
N LYS A 110 -6.83 -19.75 -1.22
CA LYS A 110 -6.13 -18.59 -1.80
C LYS A 110 -6.88 -17.97 -2.97
N LYS A 111 -7.43 -18.77 -3.88
CA LYS A 111 -8.27 -18.26 -4.99
C LYS A 111 -9.53 -17.57 -4.50
N ALA A 112 -10.19 -18.11 -3.47
CA ALA A 112 -11.38 -17.51 -2.87
C ALA A 112 -11.07 -16.18 -2.16
N ASP A 113 -9.93 -16.10 -1.48
CA ASP A 113 -9.43 -14.85 -0.87
C ASP A 113 -9.08 -13.80 -1.94
N GLU A 114 -8.32 -14.18 -2.96
CA GLU A 114 -7.96 -13.28 -4.07
C GLU A 114 -9.18 -12.80 -4.86
N LEU A 115 -10.18 -13.67 -5.08
CA LEU A 115 -11.43 -13.32 -5.74
C LEU A 115 -12.23 -12.30 -4.91
N LYS A 116 -12.39 -12.53 -3.59
CA LYS A 116 -13.02 -11.58 -2.68
C LYS A 116 -12.29 -10.24 -2.64
N ARG A 117 -10.96 -10.26 -2.59
CA ARG A 117 -10.13 -9.04 -2.59
C ARG A 117 -10.24 -8.27 -3.91
N LYS A 118 -10.39 -8.97 -5.04
CA LYS A 118 -10.67 -8.36 -6.35
C LYS A 118 -12.08 -7.77 -6.42
N GLU A 119 -13.10 -8.52 -5.98
CA GLU A 119 -14.49 -8.05 -5.92
C GLU A 119 -14.65 -6.83 -5.00
N GLU A 120 -13.94 -6.81 -3.86
CA GLU A 120 -13.90 -5.67 -2.96
C GLU A 120 -13.17 -4.46 -3.56
N ALA A 121 -12.01 -4.65 -4.19
CA ALA A 121 -11.30 -3.58 -4.89
C ALA A 121 -12.13 -2.99 -6.05
N ASP A 122 -12.86 -3.84 -6.78
CA ASP A 122 -13.76 -3.49 -7.88
C ASP A 122 -15.05 -2.80 -7.37
N ARG A 123 -15.59 -3.21 -6.22
CA ARG A 123 -16.66 -2.50 -5.50
C ARG A 123 -16.23 -1.11 -5.07
N ILE A 124 -15.05 -0.99 -4.45
CA ILE A 124 -14.46 0.29 -4.02
C ILE A 124 -14.14 1.18 -5.23
N ALA A 125 -13.67 0.60 -6.34
CA ALA A 125 -13.43 1.33 -7.58
C ALA A 125 -14.73 1.92 -8.17
N ARG A 126 -15.81 1.12 -8.25
CA ARG A 126 -17.13 1.60 -8.66
C ARG A 126 -17.68 2.68 -7.73
N GLU A 127 -17.64 2.46 -6.42
CA GLU A 127 -18.12 3.41 -5.42
C GLU A 127 -17.39 4.76 -5.53
N LYS A 128 -16.07 4.72 -5.74
CA LYS A 128 -15.24 5.91 -5.95
C LYS A 128 -15.44 6.57 -7.32
N GLU A 129 -15.77 5.82 -8.36
CA GLU A 129 -16.17 6.39 -9.66
C GLU A 129 -17.53 7.07 -9.55
N GLU A 130 -18.52 6.45 -8.90
CA GLU A 130 -19.81 7.06 -8.60
C GLU A 130 -19.68 8.30 -7.73
N GLU A 131 -18.88 8.26 -6.66
CA GLU A 131 -18.59 9.43 -5.83
C GLU A 131 -17.99 10.57 -6.65
N ARG A 132 -16.93 10.30 -7.43
CA ARG A 132 -16.34 11.31 -8.33
C ARG A 132 -17.37 11.86 -9.32
N LYS A 133 -18.22 11.01 -9.89
CA LYS A 133 -19.26 11.41 -10.86
C LYS A 133 -20.38 12.21 -10.21
N ARG A 134 -20.73 11.94 -8.95
CA ARG A 134 -21.65 12.75 -8.13
C ARG A 134 -21.03 14.10 -7.79
N LEU A 135 -19.77 14.14 -7.35
CA LEU A 135 -19.04 15.38 -7.07
C LEU A 135 -18.86 16.24 -8.32
N GLU A 136 -18.60 15.63 -9.48
CA GLU A 136 -18.49 16.31 -10.77
C GLU A 136 -19.86 16.82 -11.25
N ALA A 137 -20.93 16.04 -11.09
CA ALA A 137 -22.30 16.47 -11.38
C ALA A 137 -22.79 17.57 -10.42
N GLU A 138 -22.44 17.52 -9.14
CA GLU A 138 -22.74 18.56 -8.14
C GLU A 138 -21.92 19.82 -8.40
N ALA A 139 -20.64 19.70 -8.77
CA ALA A 139 -19.82 20.83 -9.18
C ALA A 139 -20.33 21.48 -10.48
N ALA A 140 -20.77 20.69 -11.46
CA ALA A 140 -21.39 21.18 -12.69
C ALA A 140 -22.75 21.83 -12.41
N ALA A 141 -23.59 21.22 -11.56
CA ALA A 141 -24.86 21.80 -11.12
C ALA A 141 -24.64 23.10 -10.33
N ALA A 142 -23.64 23.16 -9.46
CA ALA A 142 -23.26 24.36 -8.74
C ALA A 142 -22.63 25.43 -9.65
N ALA A 143 -21.94 25.05 -10.73
CA ALA A 143 -21.45 25.99 -11.75
C ALA A 143 -22.57 26.53 -12.65
N ALA A 144 -23.64 25.75 -12.87
CA ALA A 144 -24.83 26.18 -13.61
C ALA A 144 -25.84 26.95 -12.73
N ALA A 145 -25.92 26.65 -11.43
CA ALA A 145 -26.80 27.30 -10.46
C ALA A 145 -26.19 28.56 -9.84
N LYS A 146 -24.85 28.69 -9.81
CA LYS A 146 -24.19 30.00 -9.69
C LYS A 146 -24.51 30.79 -10.97
N PRO A 147 -25.16 31.96 -10.89
CA PRO A 147 -25.37 32.79 -12.08
C PRO A 147 -24.02 33.29 -12.58
N ALA A 148 -23.49 32.66 -13.62
CA ALA A 148 -22.20 33.01 -14.24
C ALA A 148 -22.15 34.42 -14.85
N VAL A 149 -23.30 35.09 -14.89
CA VAL A 149 -23.49 36.50 -15.25
C VAL A 149 -24.51 37.05 -14.24
N GLY A 150 -24.07 37.87 -13.29
CA GLY A 150 -24.97 38.52 -12.32
C GLY A 150 -25.86 39.55 -13.02
N THR A 151 -27.12 39.18 -13.32
CA THR A 151 -28.05 39.99 -14.11
C THR A 151 -28.10 41.45 -13.64
N PHE A 152 -27.94 42.38 -14.57
CA PHE A 152 -28.12 43.81 -14.31
C PHE A 152 -29.38 44.35 -14.98
N GLU A 153 -30.27 44.95 -14.19
CA GLU A 153 -31.57 45.47 -14.65
C GLU A 153 -31.66 46.98 -14.46
N THR A 154 -32.20 47.71 -15.44
CA THR A 154 -32.48 49.15 -15.30
C THR A 154 -33.90 49.37 -14.79
N LEU A 155 -34.05 49.98 -13.63
CA LEU A 155 -35.34 50.23 -13.00
C LEU A 155 -36.05 51.40 -13.69
N SER A 156 -37.05 51.11 -14.51
CA SER A 156 -37.80 52.10 -15.29
C SER A 156 -38.85 52.89 -14.50
N SER A 157 -39.12 52.52 -13.25
CA SER A 157 -40.16 53.13 -12.41
C SER A 157 -39.86 52.97 -10.92
N ARG A 158 -40.36 53.93 -10.14
CA ARG A 158 -40.22 53.99 -8.68
C ARG A 158 -40.96 52.82 -8.06
N THR A 159 -40.30 52.08 -7.17
CA THR A 159 -40.84 50.85 -6.56
C THR A 159 -41.24 51.05 -5.10
N GLY A 160 -40.81 52.14 -4.47
CA GLY A 160 -41.00 52.40 -3.05
C GLY A 160 -40.06 51.60 -2.14
N ARG A 161 -39.15 50.79 -2.69
CA ARG A 161 -38.18 49.97 -1.95
C ARG A 161 -36.93 50.78 -1.57
N TYR A 162 -36.19 50.26 -0.60
CA TYR A 162 -34.88 50.77 -0.19
C TYR A 162 -33.78 50.02 -0.94
N TYR A 163 -32.88 50.76 -1.57
CA TYR A 163 -31.79 50.22 -2.39
C TYR A 163 -30.44 50.61 -1.81
N VAL A 164 -29.49 49.68 -1.81
CA VAL A 164 -28.09 49.94 -1.44
C VAL A 164 -27.34 50.38 -2.69
N VAL A 165 -26.99 51.66 -2.76
CA VAL A 165 -26.16 52.27 -3.81
C VAL A 165 -24.70 52.02 -3.47
N VAL A 166 -23.92 51.54 -4.44
CA VAL A 166 -22.45 51.37 -4.34
C VAL A 166 -21.67 52.33 -5.23
N ALA A 167 -22.29 52.86 -6.29
CA ALA A 167 -21.66 53.82 -7.19
C ALA A 167 -22.69 54.78 -7.79
N SER A 168 -22.25 56.00 -8.12
CA SER A 168 -23.07 57.04 -8.74
C SER A 168 -22.22 57.82 -9.74
N ALA A 169 -22.68 57.97 -10.98
CA ALA A 169 -21.98 58.72 -12.03
C ALA A 169 -22.97 59.56 -12.85
N VAL A 170 -22.47 60.58 -13.55
CA VAL A 170 -23.28 61.41 -14.46
C VAL A 170 -23.73 60.58 -15.67
N ASP A 171 -22.82 59.74 -16.17
CA ASP A 171 -22.96 59.02 -17.42
C ASP A 171 -23.38 57.55 -17.17
N GLY A 172 -24.31 57.06 -18.00
CA GLY A 172 -24.93 55.75 -17.83
C GLY A 172 -24.07 54.57 -18.29
N ASP A 173 -23.12 54.83 -19.17
CA ASP A 173 -22.13 53.86 -19.66
C ASP A 173 -21.12 53.47 -18.58
N LEU A 174 -20.60 54.45 -17.81
CA LEU A 174 -19.74 54.20 -16.66
C LEU A 174 -20.41 53.30 -15.61
N ILE A 175 -21.70 53.53 -15.35
CA ILE A 175 -22.50 52.69 -14.45
C ILE A 175 -22.79 51.32 -15.07
N ALA A 176 -23.08 51.23 -16.36
CA ALA A 176 -23.28 49.95 -17.04
C ALA A 176 -21.99 49.11 -17.12
N ASP A 177 -20.83 49.71 -17.30
CA ASP A 177 -19.54 49.02 -17.32
C ASP A 177 -19.08 48.61 -15.91
N TYR A 178 -19.43 49.37 -14.88
CA TYR A 178 -19.27 48.91 -13.50
C TYR A 178 -20.25 47.76 -13.19
N ALA A 179 -21.50 47.84 -13.65
CA ALA A 179 -22.48 46.74 -13.54
C ALA A 179 -22.00 45.46 -14.22
N LYS A 180 -21.43 45.54 -15.44
CA LYS A 180 -20.80 44.41 -16.13
C LYS A 180 -19.63 43.82 -15.32
N LYS A 181 -18.82 44.65 -14.68
CA LYS A 181 -17.70 44.19 -13.81
C LYS A 181 -18.20 43.51 -12.53
N LEU A 182 -19.32 43.93 -11.96
CA LEU A 182 -19.95 43.26 -10.81
C LEU A 182 -20.65 41.96 -11.24
N SER A 183 -21.38 42.00 -12.37
CA SER A 183 -21.95 40.83 -13.04
C SER A 183 -20.91 39.74 -13.30
N ALA A 184 -19.71 40.10 -13.75
CA ALA A 184 -18.60 39.17 -13.99
C ALA A 184 -17.95 38.61 -12.71
N LYS A 185 -18.23 39.21 -11.54
CA LYS A 185 -17.92 38.64 -10.21
C LYS A 185 -19.05 37.74 -9.67
N GLY A 186 -20.19 37.67 -10.35
CA GLY A 186 -21.42 37.00 -9.88
C GLY A 186 -22.35 37.89 -9.05
N THR A 187 -22.03 39.18 -8.87
CA THR A 187 -22.85 40.13 -8.09
C THR A 187 -23.90 40.78 -8.98
N SER A 188 -25.14 40.30 -8.87
CA SER A 188 -26.32 40.94 -9.51
C SER A 188 -26.47 42.38 -9.05
N SER A 189 -26.94 43.27 -9.93
CA SER A 189 -27.05 44.70 -9.63
C SER A 189 -28.24 45.34 -10.34
N LYS A 190 -28.71 46.50 -9.87
CA LYS A 190 -29.82 47.24 -10.47
C LYS A 190 -29.44 48.70 -10.68
N ILE A 191 -29.65 49.20 -11.90
CA ILE A 191 -29.33 50.56 -12.31
C ILE A 191 -30.56 51.43 -12.09
N ILE A 192 -30.44 52.43 -11.22
CA ILE A 192 -31.45 53.48 -11.08
C ILE A 192 -31.09 54.61 -12.06
N PRO A 193 -31.94 54.92 -13.06
CA PRO A 193 -31.72 56.03 -13.98
C PRO A 193 -31.88 57.40 -13.26
N PRO A 194 -31.35 58.50 -13.84
CA PRO A 194 -31.50 59.83 -13.27
C PRO A 194 -32.97 60.22 -13.09
N PHE A 195 -33.32 60.72 -11.90
CA PHE A 195 -34.70 61.04 -11.53
C PHE A 195 -34.82 62.35 -10.73
N GLY A 196 -35.96 63.03 -10.88
CA GLY A 196 -36.20 64.32 -10.26
C GLY A 196 -35.25 65.39 -10.80
N LYS A 197 -34.56 66.11 -9.90
CA LYS A 197 -33.65 67.22 -10.24
C LYS A 197 -32.20 66.78 -10.55
N TRP A 198 -31.87 65.50 -10.39
CA TRP A 198 -30.48 65.03 -10.34
C TRP A 198 -30.14 64.09 -11.50
N LYS A 199 -29.21 64.51 -12.36
CA LYS A 199 -28.74 63.77 -13.54
C LYS A 199 -27.62 62.77 -13.22
N PHE A 200 -27.87 61.88 -12.25
CA PHE A 200 -26.94 60.80 -11.90
C PHE A 200 -27.60 59.43 -12.04
N TYR A 201 -26.95 58.53 -12.77
CA TYR A 201 -27.21 57.09 -12.73
C TYR A 201 -26.59 56.51 -11.47
N ARG A 202 -27.26 55.57 -10.82
CA ARG A 202 -26.78 54.92 -9.58
C ARG A 202 -26.79 53.41 -9.74
N LEU A 203 -25.67 52.75 -9.42
CA LEU A 203 -25.61 51.30 -9.33
C LEU A 203 -25.98 50.85 -7.93
N THR A 204 -26.87 49.86 -7.85
CA THR A 204 -27.32 49.26 -6.60
C THR A 204 -27.10 47.76 -6.60
N ILE A 205 -26.91 47.15 -5.43
CA ILE A 205 -26.58 45.71 -5.29
C ILE A 205 -27.69 44.88 -4.62
N GLY A 206 -28.83 45.51 -4.30
CA GLY A 206 -29.97 44.84 -3.67
C GLY A 206 -31.13 45.79 -3.40
N ASP A 207 -32.32 45.23 -3.22
CA ASP A 207 -33.54 45.93 -2.83
C ASP A 207 -34.16 45.30 -1.58
N PHE A 208 -34.71 46.15 -0.72
CA PHE A 208 -35.17 45.80 0.62
C PHE A 208 -36.45 46.57 0.97
N ASP A 209 -37.36 45.90 1.70
CA ASP A 209 -38.62 46.49 2.13
C ASP A 209 -38.45 47.48 3.31
N SER A 210 -37.34 47.40 4.06
CA SER A 210 -37.04 48.27 5.20
C SER A 210 -35.67 48.95 5.09
N PHE A 211 -35.58 50.18 5.59
CA PHE A 211 -34.34 50.94 5.71
C PHE A 211 -33.31 50.22 6.59
N ALA A 212 -33.73 49.56 7.67
CA ALA A 212 -32.81 48.88 8.59
C ALA A 212 -32.08 47.70 7.92
N SER A 213 -32.79 46.90 7.13
CA SER A 213 -32.20 45.81 6.32
C SER A 213 -31.28 46.34 5.23
N ALA A 214 -31.66 47.44 4.56
CA ALA A 214 -30.80 48.09 3.57
C ALA A 214 -29.54 48.68 4.20
N GLN A 215 -29.63 49.27 5.40
CA GLN A 215 -28.49 49.83 6.11
C GLN A 215 -27.51 48.73 6.54
N ALA A 216 -28.01 47.64 7.15
CA ALA A 216 -27.18 46.49 7.48
C ALA A 216 -26.49 45.87 6.25
N SER A 217 -27.19 45.80 5.11
CA SER A 217 -26.58 45.39 3.85
C SER A 217 -25.50 46.38 3.38
N ALA A 218 -25.77 47.69 3.36
CA ALA A 218 -24.79 48.71 3.00
C ALA A 218 -23.53 48.64 3.87
N ASP A 219 -23.68 48.48 5.19
CA ASP A 219 -22.57 48.32 6.12
C ASP A 219 -21.78 47.03 5.87
N SER A 220 -22.45 45.90 5.55
CA SER A 220 -21.79 44.65 5.15
C SER A 220 -21.05 44.75 3.81
N SER A 221 -21.43 45.70 2.96
CA SER A 221 -20.88 45.92 1.61
C SER A 221 -19.72 46.93 1.58
N LYS A 222 -19.53 47.75 2.62
CA LYS A 222 -18.36 48.64 2.78
C LYS A 222 -16.99 47.98 2.56
N PRO A 223 -16.69 46.75 3.05
CA PRO A 223 -15.39 46.11 2.78
C PRO A 223 -15.16 45.70 1.32
N GLU A 224 -16.21 45.55 0.49
CA GLU A 224 -16.06 45.19 -0.93
C GLU A 224 -16.15 46.41 -1.87
N PHE A 225 -17.00 47.39 -1.54
CA PHE A 225 -17.31 48.55 -2.40
C PHE A 225 -16.83 49.90 -1.85
N GLY A 226 -16.23 49.92 -0.65
CA GLY A 226 -15.74 51.11 0.04
C GLY A 226 -16.81 51.85 0.86
N GLU A 227 -16.39 52.90 1.58
CA GLU A 227 -17.28 53.69 2.45
C GLU A 227 -18.39 54.45 1.72
N GLY A 228 -18.37 54.50 0.38
CA GLY A 228 -19.39 55.13 -0.45
C GLY A 228 -20.74 54.39 -0.52
N ALA A 229 -20.88 53.23 0.14
CA ALA A 229 -22.13 52.48 0.18
C ALA A 229 -23.22 53.21 1.00
N TRP A 230 -24.32 53.63 0.36
CA TRP A 230 -25.43 54.34 1.02
C TRP A 230 -26.81 53.85 0.60
N VAL A 231 -27.82 54.05 1.46
CA VAL A 231 -29.21 53.64 1.19
C VAL A 231 -30.01 54.77 0.55
N ILE A 232 -30.80 54.46 -0.48
CA ILE A 232 -31.79 55.38 -1.08
C ILE A 232 -33.17 54.71 -1.19
N LYS A 233 -34.26 55.47 -1.01
CA LYS A 233 -35.62 55.01 -1.36
C LYS A 233 -35.96 55.48 -2.77
N TYR A 234 -36.30 54.54 -3.67
CA TYR A 234 -36.63 54.85 -5.07
C TYR A 234 -38.13 54.86 -5.32
#